data_AF-A0A855KH83-F1
#
_entry.id   AF-A0A855KH83-F1
#
_cell.length_a   1.000
_cell.length_b   1.000
_cell.length_c   1.000
_cell.angle_alpha   90.00
_cell.angle_beta   90.00
_cell.angle_gamma   90.00
#
_symmetry.space_group_name_H-M   'P 1'
#
loop_
_entity.id
_entity.type
_entity.pdbx_description
1 polymer ?
#
loop_
_entity_poly.entity_id
_entity_poly.type
_entity_poly.pdbx_seq_one_letter_code
_entity_poly.pdbx_strand_id
1 'polypeptide(L)'
;MKHLKAINNKALKLDEAAAENRIEEVVAMSSVAGCASTTDPGWEIDAFGGVSSLCQPMEADLYGCSDPCWWPAQVPDMMSTYPDWNKDAQASNDNWRNLGTVFPKDK
;
A
#
# COMPACT_ATOMS: atom_id res chain seq x y z
N MET A 1 10.17 -16.01 -26.00
CA MET A 1 11.21 -15.00 -25.71
C MET A 1 12.44 -15.13 -26.64
N LYS A 2 12.29 -15.26 -27.97
CA LYS A 2 13.48 -15.41 -28.86
C LYS A 2 14.24 -14.10 -29.12
N HIS A 3 13.63 -12.95 -28.86
CA HIS A 3 14.16 -11.63 -29.16
C HIS A 3 14.18 -10.68 -27.95
N LEU A 4 13.74 -11.15 -26.78
CA LEU A 4 13.74 -10.40 -25.53
C LEU A 4 14.62 -11.15 -24.54
N LYS A 5 15.55 -10.45 -23.89
CA LYS A 5 16.46 -11.01 -22.89
C LYS A 5 16.06 -10.50 -21.52
N ALA A 6 15.94 -11.40 -20.55
CA ALA A 6 15.72 -11.02 -19.16
C ALA A 6 16.89 -10.17 -18.64
N ILE A 7 16.55 -9.07 -17.95
CA ILE A 7 17.53 -8.10 -17.41
C ILE A 7 17.48 -7.99 -15.88
N ASN A 8 16.48 -8.57 -15.21
CA ASN A 8 16.34 -8.55 -13.76
C ASN A 8 15.96 -9.93 -13.21
N ASN A 9 16.10 -10.12 -11.89
CA ASN A 9 15.86 -11.40 -11.22
C ASN A 9 14.44 -11.94 -11.43
N LYS A 10 13.43 -11.07 -11.56
CA LYS A 10 12.04 -11.49 -11.78
C LYS A 10 11.83 -12.02 -13.20
N ALA A 11 12.40 -11.36 -14.20
CA ALA A 11 12.37 -11.80 -15.58
C ALA A 11 13.16 -13.12 -15.78
N LEU A 12 14.29 -13.29 -15.09
CA LEU A 12 15.05 -14.53 -15.10
C LEU A 12 14.23 -15.70 -14.53
N LYS A 13 13.53 -15.50 -13.42
CA LYS A 13 12.61 -16.51 -12.85
C LYS A 13 11.44 -16.85 -13.79
N LEU A 14 10.97 -15.89 -14.59
CA LEU A 14 9.93 -16.14 -15.59
C LEU A 14 10.47 -17.02 -16.74
N ASP A 15 11.71 -16.80 -17.17
CA ASP A 15 12.38 -17.66 -18.17
C ASP A 15 12.57 -19.10 -17.63
N GLU A 16 12.98 -19.26 -16.37
CA GLU A 16 13.08 -20.57 -15.70
C GLU A 16 11.72 -21.28 -15.65
N ALA A 17 10.67 -20.60 -15.18
CA ALA A 17 9.32 -21.15 -15.15
C ALA A 17 8.80 -21.51 -16.54
N ALA A 18 9.16 -20.74 -17.57
CA ALA A 18 8.84 -21.05 -18.96
C ALA A 18 9.55 -22.31 -19.47
N ALA A 19 10.83 -22.49 -19.14
CA ALA A 19 11.58 -23.69 -19.48
C ALA A 19 11.04 -24.94 -18.78
N GLU A 20 10.52 -24.78 -17.56
CA GLU A 20 9.96 -25.87 -16.74
C GLU A 20 8.46 -26.13 -17.00
N ASN A 21 7.84 -25.40 -17.94
CA ASN A 21 6.40 -25.48 -18.23
C ASN A 21 5.51 -25.18 -17.01
N ARG A 22 5.99 -24.31 -16.11
CA ARG A 22 5.32 -23.82 -14.89
C ARG A 22 4.92 -22.34 -14.99
N ILE A 23 4.69 -21.82 -16.20
CA ILE A 23 4.34 -20.39 -16.42
C ILE A 23 3.10 -19.99 -15.63
N GLU A 24 2.11 -20.88 -15.54
CA GLU A 24 0.85 -20.63 -14.81
C GLU A 24 1.05 -20.47 -13.29
N GLU A 25 2.19 -20.90 -12.75
CA GLU A 25 2.55 -20.69 -11.35
C GLU A 25 3.18 -19.29 -11.12
N VAL A 26 3.54 -18.57 -12.18
CA VAL A 26 4.14 -17.23 -12.10
C VAL A 26 3.03 -16.17 -12.07
N VAL A 27 2.64 -15.78 -10.87
CA VAL A 27 1.65 -14.71 -10.67
C VAL A 27 2.37 -13.35 -10.66
N ALA A 28 2.03 -12.49 -11.62
CA ALA A 28 2.57 -11.13 -11.67
C ALA A 28 1.88 -10.25 -10.60
N MET A 29 2.69 -9.60 -9.75
CA MET A 29 2.22 -8.62 -8.74
C MET A 29 1.10 -9.17 -7.85
N SER A 30 1.41 -10.23 -7.09
CA SER A 30 0.56 -10.65 -5.98
C SER A 30 0.63 -9.59 -4.87
N SER A 31 -0.19 -8.54 -4.98
CA SER A 31 -0.52 -7.69 -3.84
C SER A 31 -1.31 -8.52 -2.83
N VAL A 32 -1.06 -8.31 -1.53
CA VAL A 32 -1.82 -8.99 -0.48
C VAL A 32 -3.25 -8.46 -0.52
N ALA A 33 -4.23 -9.35 -0.58
CA ALA A 33 -5.63 -8.95 -0.52
C ALA A 33 -5.89 -8.18 0.79
N GLY A 34 -6.47 -6.98 0.66
CA GLY A 34 -6.70 -6.06 1.77
C GLY A 34 -5.66 -4.95 1.91
N CYS A 35 -4.51 -5.02 1.22
CA CYS A 35 -3.52 -3.94 1.17
C CYS A 35 -3.66 -3.09 -0.10
N ALA A 36 -3.12 -1.88 -0.06
CA ALA A 36 -3.02 -1.03 -1.24
C ALA A 36 -2.02 -1.58 -2.27
N SER A 37 -2.32 -1.43 -3.55
CA SER A 37 -1.40 -1.73 -4.67
C SER A 37 -0.86 -0.46 -5.36
N THR A 38 -1.44 0.71 -5.05
CA THR A 38 -0.92 2.02 -5.45
C THR A 38 0.22 2.41 -4.50
N THR A 39 1.45 2.54 -5.01
CA THR A 39 2.67 2.67 -4.18
C THR A 39 3.35 4.03 -4.34
N ASP A 40 2.73 5.09 -3.78
CA ASP A 40 3.23 6.47 -3.80
C ASP A 40 3.47 7.07 -2.39
N PRO A 41 4.42 6.58 -1.58
CA PRO A 41 5.28 5.40 -1.78
C PRO A 41 4.60 4.07 -1.43
N GLY A 42 3.42 4.10 -0.80
CA GLY A 42 2.61 2.95 -0.38
C GLY A 42 2.00 3.17 1.01
N TRP A 43 1.12 2.26 1.44
CA TRP A 43 0.55 2.28 2.80
C TRP A 43 1.06 1.12 3.66
N GLU A 44 0.80 -0.13 3.25
CA GLU A 44 1.32 -1.29 3.98
C GLU A 44 2.73 -1.72 3.54
N ILE A 45 3.03 -1.58 2.25
CA ILE A 45 4.30 -1.99 1.63
C ILE A 45 4.68 -0.92 0.60
N ASP A 46 5.96 -0.59 0.52
CA ASP A 46 6.49 0.33 -0.47
C ASP A 46 6.63 -0.31 -1.86
N ALA A 47 6.87 0.51 -2.89
CA ALA A 47 7.11 0.05 -4.27
C ALA A 47 8.26 -0.97 -4.42
N PHE A 48 9.16 -1.05 -3.44
CA PHE A 48 10.31 -1.96 -3.42
C PHE A 48 10.00 -3.29 -2.72
N GLY A 49 8.78 -3.47 -2.22
CA GLY A 49 8.36 -4.67 -1.51
C GLY A 49 8.79 -4.70 -0.04
N GLY A 50 9.23 -3.57 0.52
CA GLY A 50 9.61 -3.40 1.91
C GLY A 50 8.76 -2.36 2.63
N VAL A 51 9.32 -1.78 3.69
CA VAL A 51 8.68 -0.67 4.44
C VAL A 51 9.60 0.54 4.59
N SER A 52 10.81 0.47 4.02
CA SER A 52 11.87 1.46 4.23
C SER A 52 11.61 2.77 3.50
N SER A 53 10.85 2.73 2.40
CA SER A 53 10.49 3.93 1.64
C SER A 53 9.11 4.47 1.99
N LEU A 54 8.38 3.82 2.90
CA LEU A 54 7.21 4.40 3.55
C LEU A 54 7.67 5.56 4.44
N CYS A 55 6.75 6.45 4.80
CA CYS A 55 7.07 7.56 5.68
C CYS A 55 7.45 7.10 7.09
N GLN A 56 8.41 7.81 7.69
CA GLN A 56 9.05 7.45 8.95
C GLN A 56 8.96 8.65 9.93
N PRO A 57 8.14 8.56 11.00
CA PRO A 57 7.16 7.50 11.26
C PRO A 57 5.96 7.62 10.31
N MET A 58 5.07 6.62 10.29
CA MET A 58 3.88 6.60 9.42
C MET A 58 2.98 7.83 9.66
N GLU A 59 2.90 8.31 10.91
CA GLU A 59 2.12 9.50 11.28
C GLU A 59 2.52 10.78 10.54
N ALA A 60 3.73 10.83 9.96
CA ALA A 60 4.21 11.95 9.15
C ALA A 60 3.52 12.03 7.78
N ASP A 61 2.95 10.92 7.28
CA ASP A 61 2.23 10.84 6.00
C ASP A 61 0.73 10.70 6.17
N LEU A 62 0.28 10.40 7.39
CA LEU A 62 -1.10 10.06 7.69
C LEU A 62 -2.11 11.08 7.13
N TYR A 63 -1.84 12.37 7.28
CA TYR A 63 -2.70 13.42 6.72
C TYR A 63 -2.38 13.75 5.26
N GLY A 64 -1.14 13.50 4.80
CA GLY A 64 -0.82 13.49 3.37
C GLY A 64 -1.61 12.44 2.58
N CYS A 65 -1.94 11.32 3.23
CA CYS A 65 -2.84 10.30 2.69
C CYS A 65 -4.33 10.65 2.89
N SER A 66 -4.70 11.06 4.10
CA SER A 66 -6.11 11.24 4.48
C SER A 66 -6.76 12.47 3.83
N ASP A 67 -6.06 13.61 3.80
CA ASP A 67 -6.58 14.87 3.26
C ASP A 67 -7.00 14.74 1.79
N PRO A 68 -6.20 14.12 0.88
CA PRO A 68 -6.55 13.98 -0.52
C PRO A 68 -7.22 12.63 -0.88
N CYS A 69 -7.66 11.82 0.09
CA CYS A 69 -8.21 10.48 -0.16
C CYS A 69 -7.24 9.55 -0.94
N TRP A 70 -5.95 9.51 -0.58
CA TRP A 70 -4.96 8.79 -1.40
C TRP A 70 -5.10 7.26 -1.33
N TRP A 71 -5.31 6.70 -0.13
CA TRP A 71 -5.61 5.28 0.08
C TRP A 71 -6.94 5.09 0.84
N PRO A 72 -8.10 5.41 0.24
CA PRO A 72 -9.38 5.53 0.94
C PRO A 72 -9.95 4.19 1.43
N ALA A 73 -9.44 3.07 0.92
CA ALA A 73 -9.83 1.74 1.41
C ALA A 73 -9.12 1.38 2.73
N GLN A 74 -8.00 2.02 3.04
CA GLN A 74 -7.16 1.77 4.21
C GLN A 74 -7.25 2.91 5.23
N VAL A 75 -7.21 4.15 4.75
CA VAL A 75 -7.15 5.38 5.55
C VAL A 75 -8.44 6.17 5.35
N PRO A 76 -9.15 6.53 6.43
CA PRO A 76 -10.34 7.36 6.35
C PRO A 76 -10.06 8.67 5.63
N ASP A 77 -10.87 9.01 4.63
CA ASP A 77 -10.65 10.20 3.82
C ASP A 77 -11.30 11.46 4.42
N MET A 78 -10.51 12.53 4.56
CA MET A 78 -10.99 13.81 5.10
C MET A 78 -11.46 14.78 4.00
N MET A 79 -11.24 14.48 2.71
CA MET A 79 -11.77 15.31 1.62
C MET A 79 -13.30 15.21 1.51
N SER A 80 -13.88 14.02 1.78
CA SER A 80 -15.27 13.73 1.44
C SER A 80 -16.01 12.97 2.54
N THR A 81 -15.61 11.74 2.87
CA THR A 81 -16.45 10.83 3.67
C THR A 81 -16.34 11.08 5.18
N TYR A 82 -15.14 11.38 5.67
CA TYR A 82 -14.83 11.52 7.09
C TYR A 82 -14.12 12.86 7.39
N PRO A 83 -14.71 14.03 7.05
CA PRO A 83 -14.03 15.32 7.13
C PRO A 83 -13.51 15.70 8.52
N ASP A 84 -14.12 15.18 9.58
CA ASP A 84 -13.74 15.46 10.97
C ASP A 84 -12.92 14.32 11.61
N TRP A 85 -12.35 13.40 10.82
CA TRP A 85 -11.69 12.20 11.36
C TRP A 85 -10.54 12.51 12.32
N ASN A 86 -9.76 13.56 12.05
CA ASN A 86 -8.63 13.97 12.89
C ASN A 86 -8.95 15.09 13.90
N LYS A 87 -10.23 15.42 14.14
CA LYS A 87 -10.62 16.59 14.94
C LYS A 87 -9.95 16.66 16.33
N ASP A 88 -9.76 15.51 16.97
CA ASP A 88 -9.15 15.36 18.29
C ASP A 88 -7.67 14.94 18.21
N ALA A 89 -7.08 14.95 17.01
CA ALA A 89 -5.78 14.37 16.71
C ALA A 89 -4.87 15.23 15.82
N GLN A 90 -5.17 16.52 15.59
CA GLN A 90 -4.46 17.39 14.63
C GLN A 90 -2.92 17.31 14.66
N ALA A 91 -2.32 17.12 15.84
CA ALA A 91 -0.92 16.74 15.98
C ALA A 91 -0.78 15.21 16.01
N SER A 92 -0.63 14.57 14.84
CA SER A 92 -0.59 13.10 14.70
C SER A 92 0.55 12.47 15.50
N ASN A 93 1.70 13.15 15.59
CA ASN A 93 2.86 12.72 16.37
C ASN A 93 2.56 12.51 17.86
N ASP A 94 1.65 13.30 18.44
CA ASP A 94 1.34 13.27 19.87
C ASP A 94 -0.01 12.58 20.16
N ASN A 95 -0.99 12.77 19.28
CA ASN A 95 -2.39 12.44 19.51
C ASN A 95 -2.93 11.33 18.59
N TRP A 96 -2.08 10.54 17.93
CA TRP A 96 -2.50 9.44 17.04
C TRP A 96 -3.50 8.47 17.66
N ARG A 97 -3.48 8.30 18.99
CA ARG A 97 -4.42 7.42 19.73
C ARG A 97 -5.89 7.87 19.63
N ASN A 98 -6.14 9.13 19.31
CA ASN A 98 -7.49 9.67 19.17
C ASN A 98 -8.10 9.37 17.80
N LEU A 99 -7.34 8.78 16.87
CA LEU A 99 -7.83 8.39 15.55
C LEU A 99 -8.60 7.06 15.62
N GLY A 100 -9.89 7.11 15.33
CA GLY A 100 -10.78 5.95 15.40
C GLY A 100 -10.87 5.14 14.10
N THR A 101 -11.29 3.88 14.20
CA THR A 101 -11.68 3.08 13.03
C THR A 101 -13.06 3.48 12.53
N VAL A 102 -13.29 3.46 11.22
CA VAL A 102 -14.55 3.93 10.61
C VAL A 102 -15.52 2.84 10.17
N PHE A 103 -15.09 1.58 10.12
CA PHE A 103 -15.98 0.47 9.78
C PHE A 103 -17.05 0.31 10.88
N PRO A 104 -18.36 0.33 10.55
CA PRO A 104 -19.42 0.20 11.53
C PRO A 104 -19.48 -1.24 12.04
N LYS A 105 -18.82 -1.50 13.16
CA LYS A 105 -18.86 -2.81 13.81
C LYS A 105 -20.21 -3.03 14.50
N ASP A 106 -20.68 -4.26 14.47
CA ASP A 106 -21.76 -4.69 15.35
C ASP A 106 -21.36 -4.46 16.82
N LYS A 107 -22.36 -4.10 17.62
CA LYS A 107 -22.18 -3.76 19.05
C LYS A 107 -22.10 -4.99 19.94
#